data_AF-A0A9E2GII8-F1
#
_entry.id   AF-A0A9E2GII8-F1
#
_cell.length_a   1.000
_cell.length_b   1.000
_cell.length_c   1.000
_cell.angle_alpha   90.00
_cell.angle_beta   90.00
_cell.angle_gamma   90.00
#
_symmetry.space_group_name_H-M   'P 1'
#
loop_
_entity.id
_entity.type
_entity.pdbx_description
1 polymer ?
#
loop_
_entity_poly.entity_id
_entity_poly.type
_entity_poly.pdbx_seq_one_letter_code
_entity_poly.pdbx_strand_id
1 'polypeptide(L)'
;MVRYYGYYSNISRGKRQQKGIDDAIPCILEPQGNEKAFRKNWARLIQKIYEVDPLVCPKCQGPMRIISFIEDQEVIKTILKHLGLWLVKSRPIPQGLVAPPPVEYVMDGFSQL
;
A
#
# COMPACT_ATOMS: atom_id res chain seq x y z
N MET A 1 -6.18 7.33 -14.96
CA MET A 1 -5.22 8.18 -14.22
C MET A 1 -3.91 7.42 -14.05
N VAL A 2 -2.85 7.80 -14.77
CA VAL A 2 -1.56 7.08 -14.77
C VAL A 2 -0.67 7.67 -13.67
N ARG A 3 -0.37 6.89 -12.63
CA ARG A 3 0.62 7.28 -11.62
C ARG A 3 2.02 7.01 -12.20
N TYR A 4 2.70 8.05 -12.65
CA TYR A 4 4.07 7.96 -13.16
C TYR A 4 5.06 7.85 -12.00
N TYR A 5 5.66 6.67 -11.81
CA TYR A 5 6.65 6.40 -10.75
C TYR A 5 8.10 6.67 -11.19
N GLY A 6 8.32 7.48 -12.22
CA GLY A 6 9.65 7.67 -12.82
C GLY A 6 10.72 8.08 -11.82
N TYR A 7 10.38 8.89 -10.80
CA TYR A 7 11.31 9.32 -9.76
C TYR A 7 11.92 8.15 -8.96
N TYR A 8 11.16 7.07 -8.74
CA TYR A 8 11.59 5.88 -8.00
C TYR A 8 12.10 4.74 -8.91
N SER A 9 12.11 4.93 -10.23
CA SER A 9 12.66 3.94 -11.15
C SER A 9 14.18 3.74 -10.94
N ASN A 10 14.65 2.51 -11.16
CA ASN A 10 16.08 2.16 -11.05
C ASN A 10 16.97 3.06 -11.94
N ILE A 11 16.49 3.44 -13.13
CA ILE A 11 17.21 4.33 -14.06
C ILE A 11 17.38 5.73 -13.46
N SER A 12 16.32 6.30 -12.88
CA SER A 12 16.39 7.63 -12.27
C SER A 12 17.25 7.64 -11.01
N ARG A 13 17.21 6.55 -10.23
CA ARG A 13 18.07 6.37 -9.05
C ARG A 13 19.55 6.25 -9.42
N GLY A 14 19.87 5.43 -10.42
CA GLY A 14 21.25 5.29 -10.93
C GLY A 14 21.83 6.63 -11.43
N LYS A 15 21.02 7.43 -12.12
CA LYS A 15 21.41 8.79 -12.57
C LYS A 15 21.66 9.75 -11.42
N ARG A 16 20.94 9.63 -10.29
CA ARG A 16 21.17 10.44 -9.08
C ARG A 16 22.42 10.01 -8.34
N GLN A 17 22.66 8.71 -8.24
CA GLN A 17 23.86 8.16 -7.61
C GLN A 17 25.12 8.60 -8.35
N GLN A 18 25.13 8.56 -9.69
CA GLN A 18 26.25 9.02 -10.51
C GLN A 18 26.53 10.53 -10.34
N LYS A 19 25.49 11.33 -10.05
CA LYS A 19 25.60 12.77 -9.82
C LYS A 19 25.84 13.15 -8.36
N GLY A 20 25.91 12.18 -7.44
CA GLY A 20 26.07 12.43 -5.99
C GLY A 20 24.87 13.12 -5.33
N ILE A 21 23.67 13.03 -5.92
CA ILE A 21 22.44 13.67 -5.43
C ILE A 21 21.39 12.66 -4.93
N ASP A 22 21.76 11.39 -4.74
CA ASP A 22 20.81 10.36 -4.30
C ASP A 22 20.36 10.56 -2.83
N ASP A 23 21.19 11.23 -2.02
CA ASP A 23 20.85 11.58 -0.63
C ASP A 23 19.79 12.70 -0.55
N ALA A 24 19.60 13.45 -1.63
CA ALA A 24 18.56 14.47 -1.75
C ALA A 24 17.24 13.85 -2.22
N ILE A 25 16.74 12.83 -1.49
CA ILE A 25 15.35 12.38 -1.68
C ILE A 25 14.47 13.57 -1.25
N PRO A 26 13.74 14.23 -2.17
CA PRO A 26 12.78 15.24 -1.77
C PRO A 26 11.78 14.53 -0.89
N CYS A 27 11.68 14.99 0.36
CA CYS A 27 10.65 14.51 1.24
C CYS A 27 9.31 14.71 0.52
N ILE A 28 8.51 13.64 0.41
CA ILE A 28 7.18 13.65 -0.23
C ILE A 28 6.26 14.72 0.41
N LEU A 29 6.63 15.14 1.63
CA LEU A 29 6.06 16.21 2.40
C LEU A 29 7.18 17.15 2.83
N GLU A 30 7.06 18.45 2.55
CA GLU A 30 7.95 19.42 3.16
C GLU A 30 7.83 19.34 4.70
N PRO A 31 8.96 19.36 5.43
CA PRO A 31 8.93 19.33 6.89
C PRO A 31 8.37 20.64 7.44
N GLN A 32 7.06 20.71 7.58
CA GLN A 32 6.41 21.76 8.35
C GLN A 32 6.47 21.37 9.83
N GLY A 33 7.39 21.99 10.59
CA GLY A 33 7.41 21.95 12.07
C GLY A 33 8.60 21.25 12.74
N ASN A 34 8.68 21.45 14.07
CA ASN A 34 9.74 21.00 14.99
C ASN A 34 9.92 19.45 15.00
N GLU A 35 11.05 18.93 15.47
CA GLU A 35 11.47 17.49 15.47
C GLU A 35 10.38 16.49 15.92
N LYS A 36 9.47 16.91 16.80
CA LYS A 36 8.31 16.11 17.25
C LYS A 36 7.30 15.82 16.12
N ALA A 37 7.20 16.71 15.13
CA ALA A 37 6.38 16.53 13.92
C ALA A 37 7.00 15.47 12.98
N PHE A 38 8.33 15.34 12.96
CA PHE A 38 9.02 14.31 12.18
C PHE A 38 8.76 12.89 12.71
N ARG A 39 8.65 12.71 14.03
CA ARG A 39 8.33 11.41 14.65
C ARG A 39 6.93 10.87 14.28
N LYS A 40 6.09 11.67 13.61
CA LYS A 40 4.75 11.31 13.13
C LYS A 40 4.62 11.32 11.61
N ASN A 41 5.74 11.22 10.88
CA ASN A 41 5.72 11.29 9.41
C ASN A 41 4.79 10.21 8.80
N TRP A 42 4.78 8.99 9.37
CA TRP A 42 3.86 7.93 8.96
C TRP A 42 2.38 8.34 9.07
N ALA A 43 1.98 9.05 10.13
CA ALA A 43 0.61 9.48 10.34
C ALA A 43 0.19 10.52 9.30
N ARG A 44 1.11 11.45 8.96
CA ARG A 44 0.89 12.44 7.88
C ARG A 44 0.75 11.76 6.52
N LEU A 45 1.51 10.70 6.27
CA LEU A 45 1.40 9.92 5.03
C LEU A 45 0.06 9.19 4.93
N ILE A 46 -0.40 8.56 6.02
CA ILE A 46 -1.74 7.95 6.07
C ILE A 46 -2.81 8.99 5.81
N GLN A 47 -2.74 10.14 6.50
CA GLN A 47 -3.68 11.24 6.29
C GLN A 47 -3.70 11.74 4.85
N LYS A 48 -2.55 11.84 4.18
CA LYS A 48 -2.49 12.29 2.78
C LYS A 48 -3.04 11.27 1.79
N ILE A 49 -2.84 9.97 2.04
CA ILE A 49 -3.23 8.90 1.11
C ILE A 49 -4.69 8.50 1.29
N TYR A 50 -5.14 8.43 2.55
CA TYR A 50 -6.45 7.93 2.93
C TYR A 50 -7.39 9.03 3.41
N GLU A 51 -6.95 10.29 3.46
CA GLU A 51 -7.74 11.45 3.92
C GLU A 51 -8.27 11.31 5.36
N VAL A 52 -7.67 10.41 6.15
CA VAL A 52 -8.04 10.12 7.56
C VAL A 52 -6.86 10.39 8.47
N ASP A 53 -7.06 11.18 9.53
CA ASP A 53 -6.05 11.36 10.59
C ASP A 53 -6.08 10.18 11.58
N PRO A 54 -5.03 9.33 11.62
CA PRO A 54 -4.99 8.17 12.51
C PRO A 54 -4.81 8.53 13.99
N LEU A 55 -4.53 9.80 14.32
CA LEU A 55 -4.41 10.28 15.70
C LEU A 55 -5.67 10.99 16.21
N VAL A 56 -6.79 10.88 15.48
CA VAL A 56 -8.11 11.36 15.93
C VAL A 56 -9.02 10.17 16.17
N CYS A 57 -9.67 10.13 17.33
CA CYS A 57 -10.61 9.05 17.64
C CYS A 57 -11.87 9.17 16.76
N PRO A 58 -12.28 8.12 16.03
CA PRO A 58 -13.48 8.19 15.18
C PRO A 58 -14.78 8.28 15.99
N LYS A 59 -14.77 7.93 17.29
CA LYS A 59 -15.97 7.95 18.14
C LYS A 59 -16.18 9.29 18.84
N CYS A 60 -15.13 9.86 19.41
CA CYS A 60 -15.21 11.07 20.23
C CYS A 60 -14.44 12.28 19.66
N GLN A 61 -13.76 12.11 18.53
CA GLN A 61 -12.96 13.15 17.85
C GLN A 61 -11.81 13.74 18.69
N GLY A 62 -11.52 13.14 19.85
CA GLY A 62 -10.42 13.53 20.72
C GLY A 62 -9.05 13.10 20.19
N PRO A 63 -7.97 13.74 20.67
CA PRO A 63 -6.61 13.40 20.28
C PRO A 63 -6.17 12.04 20.86
N MET A 64 -5.60 11.18 20.02
CA MET A 64 -5.02 9.90 20.40
C MET A 64 -3.49 10.00 20.52
N ARG A 65 -2.91 9.14 21.35
CA ARG A 65 -1.46 9.04 21.57
C ARG A 65 -0.99 7.61 21.34
N ILE A 66 0.19 7.46 20.74
CA ILE A 66 0.86 6.16 20.61
C ILE A 66 1.34 5.75 21.99
N ILE A 67 0.95 4.56 22.44
CA ILE A 67 1.30 4.03 23.76
C ILE A 67 2.52 3.11 23.66
N SER A 68 2.55 2.23 22.65
CA SER A 68 3.64 1.28 22.42
C SER A 68 3.67 0.82 20.96
N PHE A 69 4.80 0.21 20.57
CA PHE A 69 4.94 -0.56 19.35
C PHE A 69 4.95 -2.04 19.71
N ILE A 70 4.14 -2.84 19.01
CA ILE A 70 4.05 -4.28 19.22
C ILE A 70 4.65 -4.95 17.99
N GLU A 71 5.74 -5.68 18.18
CA GLU A 71 6.47 -6.35 17.10
C GLU A 71 6.30 -7.88 17.14
N ASP A 72 5.90 -8.44 18.28
CA ASP A 72 5.68 -9.88 18.44
C ASP A 72 4.43 -10.34 17.65
N GLN A 73 4.66 -11.27 16.73
CA GLN A 73 3.65 -11.80 15.83
C GLN A 73 2.52 -12.55 16.55
N GLU A 74 2.82 -13.30 17.61
CA GLU A 74 1.79 -14.06 18.35
C GLU A 74 0.92 -13.13 19.17
N VAL A 75 1.50 -12.05 19.73
CA VAL A 75 0.74 -11.00 20.43
C VAL A 75 -0.17 -10.27 19.44
N ILE A 76 0.36 -9.85 18.29
CA ILE A 76 -0.42 -9.18 17.23
C ILE A 76 -1.62 -10.06 16.81
N LYS A 77 -1.36 -11.34 16.54
CA LYS A 77 -2.40 -12.31 16.13
C LYS A 77 -3.46 -12.49 17.20
N THR A 78 -3.08 -12.57 18.46
CA THR A 78 -4.01 -12.70 19.58
C THR A 78 -4.92 -11.47 19.70
N ILE A 79 -4.36 -10.27 19.61
CA ILE A 79 -5.11 -9.00 19.62
C ILE A 79 -6.09 -8.94 18.44
N LEU A 80 -5.62 -9.21 17.22
CA LEU A 80 -6.47 -9.13 16.03
C LEU A 80 -7.59 -10.17 16.02
N LYS A 81 -7.34 -11.39 16.54
CA LYS A 81 -8.39 -12.40 16.72
C LYS A 81 -9.45 -11.93 17.72
N HIS A 82 -9.03 -11.38 18.85
CA HIS A 82 -9.95 -10.86 19.85
C HIS A 82 -10.84 -9.72 19.31
N LEU A 83 -10.28 -8.87 18.45
CA LEU A 83 -11.00 -7.79 17.77
C LEU A 83 -11.85 -8.26 16.58
N GLY A 84 -11.79 -9.53 16.18
CA GLY A 84 -12.45 -10.04 14.97
C GLY A 84 -11.86 -9.51 13.65
N LEU A 85 -10.66 -8.94 13.68
CA LEU A 85 -9.97 -8.33 12.54
C LEU A 85 -8.99 -9.29 11.85
N TRP A 86 -8.83 -10.50 12.35
CA TRP A 86 -7.98 -11.53 11.75
C TRP A 86 -8.64 -12.13 10.49
N LEU A 87 -8.58 -11.39 9.38
CA LEU A 87 -9.07 -11.83 8.09
C LEU A 87 -7.97 -12.59 7.34
N VAL A 88 -8.07 -13.92 7.30
CA VAL A 88 -7.30 -14.76 6.37
C VAL A 88 -7.90 -14.58 4.96
N LYS A 89 -7.80 -13.38 4.40
CA LYS A 89 -8.07 -13.20 2.97
C LYS A 89 -6.82 -13.64 2.22
N SER A 90 -6.83 -14.86 1.70
CA SER A 90 -5.98 -15.24 0.58
C SER A 90 -6.15 -14.16 -0.50
N ARG A 91 -5.03 -13.55 -0.94
CA ARG A 91 -5.09 -12.65 -2.09
C ARG A 91 -5.75 -13.43 -3.22
N PRO A 92 -6.83 -12.93 -3.84
CA PRO A 92 -7.42 -13.61 -4.98
C PRO A 92 -6.33 -13.76 -6.05
N ILE A 93 -6.21 -14.97 -6.60
CA ILE A 93 -5.28 -15.24 -7.70
C ILE A 93 -5.64 -14.29 -8.84
N PRO A 94 -4.66 -13.59 -9.46
CA PRO A 94 -4.92 -12.75 -10.62
C PRO A 94 -5.64 -13.58 -11.69
N GLN A 95 -6.79 -13.08 -12.15
CA GLN A 95 -7.68 -13.79 -13.09
C GLN A 95 -7.00 -14.19 -14.42
N GLY A 96 -5.85 -13.59 -14.75
CA GLY A 96 -5.05 -13.92 -15.94
C GLY A 96 -4.18 -15.18 -15.85
N LEU A 97 -4.11 -15.86 -14.69
CA LEU A 97 -3.40 -17.14 -14.54
C LEU A 97 -4.34 -18.37 -14.61
N VAL A 98 -5.65 -18.15 -14.73
CA VAL A 98 -6.62 -19.23 -14.92
C VAL A 98 -6.57 -19.62 -16.38
N ALA A 99 -6.06 -20.82 -16.68
CA ALA A 99 -6.05 -21.35 -18.04
C ALA A 99 -7.49 -21.38 -18.59
N PRO A 100 -7.75 -20.87 -19.81
CA PRO A 100 -9.06 -20.99 -20.42
C PRO A 100 -9.43 -22.48 -20.57
N PRO A 101 -10.71 -22.85 -20.40
CA PRO A 101 -11.15 -24.22 -20.62
C PRO A 101 -10.84 -24.64 -22.07
N PRO A 102 -10.51 -25.92 -22.33
CA PRO A 102 -10.27 -26.40 -23.69
C PRO A 102 -11.51 -26.11 -24.54
N VAL A 103 -11.33 -25.35 -25.63
CA VAL A 103 -12.36 -25.15 -26.63
C VAL A 103 -12.47 -26.42 -27.47
N GLU A 104 -13.53 -27.20 -27.26
CA GLU A 104 -13.93 -28.27 -28.18
C GLU A 104 -14.44 -27.64 -29.48
N TYR A 105 -13.67 -27.80 -30.56
CA TYR A 105 -14.01 -27.27 -31.87
C TYR A 105 -15.05 -28.19 -32.52
N VAL A 106 -16.34 -27.88 -32.34
CA VAL A 106 -17.42 -28.54 -33.09
C VAL A 106 -17.41 -27.96 -34.51
N MET A 107 -16.91 -28.74 -35.47
CA MET A 107 -17.06 -28.42 -36.89
C MET A 107 -18.46 -28.77 -37.36
N ASP A 108 -19.39 -27.84 -37.21
CA ASP A 108 -20.70 -27.95 -37.84
C ASP A 108 -20.57 -27.68 -39.34
N GLY A 109 -20.54 -28.76 -40.12
CA GLY A 109 -20.67 -28.71 -41.56
C GLY A 109 -22.09 -28.28 -41.94
N PHE A 110 -22.21 -27.17 -42.65
CA PHE A 110 -23.41 -26.85 -43.40
C PHE A 110 -23.07 -26.35 -44.81
N SER A 111 -23.60 -27.12 -45.75
CA SER A 111 -23.55 -27.02 -47.21
C SER A 111 -24.25 -25.79 -47.78
N GLN A 112 -23.82 -25.43 -49.00
CA GLN A 112 -24.57 -24.83 -50.11
C GLN A 112 -25.22 -23.44 -49.92
N LEU A 113 -24.68 -22.46 -50.65
CA LEU A 113 -25.16 -22.08 -52.00
C LEU A 113 -24.08 -21.29 -52.74
#